data_AF-A0A3R8U7Y2-F1
#
_entry.id   AF-A0A3R8U7Y2-F1
#
_cell.length_a   1.000
_cell.length_b   1.000
_cell.length_c   1.000
_cell.angle_alpha   90.00
_cell.angle_beta   90.00
_cell.angle_gamma   90.00
#
_symmetry.space_group_name_H-M   'P 1'
#
loop_
_entity.id
_entity.type
_entity.pdbx_description
1 polymer ?
#
loop_
_entity_poly.entity_id
_entity_poly.type
_entity_poly.pdbx_seq_one_letter_code
_entity_poly.pdbx_strand_id
1 'polypeptide(L)'
;MTNVLRVGGDDGNAPRPNEFFIINCDCNAPVHGVKFVNEEKLRPAGQAFVRPDDGGFPEFPEAPLFRATLESHELRDFYSSFEGYWLVSEKLRRVMEAVDEKGVQFVSTKFIQVDGSEDAKFYLCDVTRVLDAVDEEASDVRILTDGFPKGKFYRLAGGA
;
A
#
# COMPACT_ATOMS: atom_id res chain seq x y z
N MET A 1 46.42 27.60 -8.57
CA MET A 1 46.69 26.41 -7.74
C MET A 1 45.91 26.56 -6.45
N THR A 2 45.01 25.61 -6.18
CA THR A 2 44.76 24.93 -4.89
C THR A 2 43.37 24.30 -4.93
N ASN A 3 43.37 22.98 -4.75
CA ASN A 3 42.23 22.07 -4.69
C ASN A 3 41.29 22.36 -3.52
N VAL A 4 40.01 22.06 -3.72
CA VAL A 4 39.12 21.61 -2.63
C VAL A 4 38.45 20.31 -3.11
N LEU A 5 38.63 19.24 -2.34
CA LEU A 5 38.16 17.88 -2.61
C LEU A 5 36.63 17.81 -2.67
N ARG A 6 36.13 16.99 -3.60
CA ARG A 6 34.77 16.44 -3.58
C ARG A 6 34.72 15.34 -2.52
N VAL A 7 33.98 15.58 -1.44
CA VAL A 7 33.56 14.52 -0.51
C VAL A 7 32.12 14.17 -0.86
N GLY A 8 31.87 12.87 -0.96
CA GLY A 8 30.64 12.30 -1.48
C GLY A 8 29.38 12.65 -0.68
N GLY A 9 28.28 12.57 -1.41
CA GLY A 9 26.89 12.71 -0.99
C GLY A 9 26.05 12.49 -2.24
N ASP A 10 26.29 11.36 -2.92
CA ASP A 10 25.30 10.83 -3.84
C ASP A 10 24.21 10.29 -2.92
N ASP A 11 23.10 11.01 -2.79
CA ASP A 11 21.91 10.51 -2.10
C ASP A 11 21.31 9.41 -3.00
N GLY A 12 22.01 8.28 -3.06
CA GLY A 12 21.85 7.16 -3.98
C GLY A 12 20.60 6.33 -3.76
N ASN A 13 19.50 6.98 -3.40
CA ASN A 13 18.17 6.40 -3.21
C ASN A 13 17.08 7.15 -3.98
N ALA A 14 17.46 8.11 -4.84
CA ALA A 14 16.52 8.74 -5.76
C ALA A 14 16.16 7.75 -6.88
N PRO A 15 14.86 7.51 -7.14
CA PRO A 15 14.42 6.70 -8.26
C PRO A 15 15.03 7.12 -9.59
N ARG A 16 15.57 6.20 -10.37
CA ARG A 16 15.89 6.51 -11.77
C ARG A 16 14.61 6.43 -12.62
N PRO A 17 14.50 7.27 -13.67
CA PRO A 17 13.43 7.12 -14.65
C PRO A 17 13.42 5.69 -15.22
N ASN A 18 12.25 5.06 -15.26
CA ASN A 18 12.02 3.66 -15.69
C ASN A 18 12.46 2.56 -14.70
N GLU A 19 12.75 2.88 -13.44
CA GLU A 19 12.87 1.87 -12.39
C GLU A 19 11.52 1.59 -11.72
N PHE A 20 11.26 0.32 -11.40
CA PHE A 20 10.06 -0.11 -10.68
C PHE A 20 10.34 -0.20 -9.18
N PHE A 21 9.41 0.29 -8.38
CA PHE A 21 9.47 0.20 -6.92
C PHE A 21 8.51 -0.89 -6.45
N ILE A 22 9.00 -1.74 -5.55
CA ILE A 22 8.17 -2.76 -4.91
C ILE A 22 7.81 -2.25 -3.52
N ILE A 23 6.52 -2.05 -3.31
CA ILE A 23 5.98 -1.78 -1.98
C ILE A 23 5.66 -3.12 -1.35
N ASN A 24 6.45 -3.51 -0.34
CA ASN A 24 6.22 -4.72 0.44
C ASN A 24 5.62 -4.38 1.82
N CYS A 25 4.97 -5.39 2.40
CA CYS A 25 4.67 -5.41 3.83
C CYS A 25 5.98 -5.24 4.62
N ASP A 26 6.04 -4.23 5.50
CA ASP A 26 7.12 -4.11 6.47
C ASP A 26 6.80 -4.99 7.68
N CYS A 27 7.27 -6.24 7.64
CA CYS A 27 7.06 -7.24 8.69
C CYS A 27 7.74 -6.89 10.02
N ASN A 28 8.66 -5.92 10.01
CA ASN A 28 9.41 -5.47 11.19
C ASN A 28 8.93 -4.08 11.68
N ALA A 29 7.91 -3.51 11.03
CA ALA A 29 7.36 -2.23 11.46
C ALA A 29 6.78 -2.35 12.89
N PRO A 30 6.98 -1.33 13.74
CA PRO A 30 6.28 -1.22 15.02
C PRO A 30 4.76 -1.36 14.85
N VAL A 31 4.07 -1.70 15.94
CA VAL A 31 2.60 -1.79 16.01
C VAL A 31 1.98 -0.63 15.26
N HIS A 32 1.23 -0.94 14.21
CA HIS A 32 0.61 0.04 13.35
C HIS A 32 -0.28 0.94 14.22
N GLY A 33 -0.04 2.26 14.16
CA GLY A 33 -0.75 3.27 14.96
C GLY A 33 -2.24 3.44 14.64
N VAL A 34 -2.84 2.44 13.98
CA VAL A 34 -4.19 2.45 13.43
C VAL A 34 -4.77 1.03 13.55
N LYS A 35 -6.01 0.94 14.02
CA LYS A 35 -6.79 -0.30 14.12
C LYS A 35 -8.01 -0.26 13.20
N PHE A 36 -8.27 -1.33 12.45
CA PHE A 36 -9.53 -1.55 11.75
C PHE A 36 -10.57 -2.09 12.76
N VAL A 37 -11.59 -1.29 13.07
CA VAL A 37 -12.48 -1.55 14.20
C VAL A 37 -13.62 -2.51 13.86
N ASN A 38 -14.19 -2.38 12.67
CA ASN A 38 -15.36 -3.14 12.24
C ASN A 38 -15.07 -4.15 11.13
N GLU A 39 -13.82 -4.57 10.98
CA GLU A 39 -13.39 -5.54 9.96
C GLU A 39 -14.27 -6.79 9.92
N GLU A 40 -14.61 -7.38 11.07
CA GLU A 40 -15.39 -8.62 11.14
C GLU A 40 -16.81 -8.46 10.58
N LYS A 41 -17.41 -7.27 10.68
CA LYS A 41 -18.73 -6.99 10.12
C LYS A 41 -18.68 -6.72 8.62
N LEU A 42 -17.55 -6.21 8.14
CA LEU A 42 -17.35 -5.91 6.73
C LEU A 42 -16.86 -7.13 5.95
N ARG A 43 -16.25 -8.11 6.64
CA ARG A 43 -15.75 -9.33 6.04
C ARG A 43 -16.93 -10.19 5.57
N PRO A 44 -17.08 -10.47 4.27
CA PRO A 44 -18.14 -11.34 3.80
C PRO A 44 -17.99 -12.75 4.38
N ALA A 45 -19.13 -13.42 4.61
CA ALA A 45 -19.13 -14.76 5.19
C ALA A 45 -18.32 -15.75 4.32
N GLY A 46 -17.40 -16.47 4.94
CA GLY A 46 -16.55 -17.46 4.26
C GLY A 46 -15.32 -16.89 3.53
N GLN A 47 -15.09 -15.58 3.58
CA GLN A 47 -13.87 -14.97 3.04
C GLN A 47 -12.79 -14.81 4.12
N ALA A 48 -11.53 -14.90 3.71
CA ALA A 48 -10.38 -14.68 4.59
C ALA A 48 -10.16 -13.20 4.92
N PHE A 49 -10.54 -12.31 3.99
CA PHE A 49 -10.33 -10.87 4.06
C PHE A 49 -11.59 -10.11 3.68
N VAL A 50 -11.65 -8.82 4.05
CA VAL A 50 -12.70 -7.91 3.59
C VAL A 50 -12.58 -7.67 2.08
N ARG A 51 -11.36 -7.66 1.53
CA ARG A 51 -11.13 -7.55 0.09
C ARG A 51 -11.48 -8.86 -0.63
N PRO A 52 -12.33 -8.82 -1.67
CA PRO A 52 -12.59 -9.97 -2.55
C PRO A 52 -11.33 -10.44 -3.29
N ASP A 53 -11.30 -11.72 -3.68
CA ASP A 53 -10.16 -12.32 -4.39
C ASP A 53 -9.94 -11.69 -5.78
N ASP A 54 -11.02 -11.31 -6.47
CA ASP A 54 -11.01 -10.60 -7.75
C ASP A 54 -10.69 -9.11 -7.61
N GLY A 55 -10.72 -8.57 -6.39
CA GLY A 55 -10.45 -7.17 -6.07
C GLY A 55 -11.68 -6.27 -6.11
N GLY A 56 -11.43 -4.96 -6.06
CA GLY A 56 -12.44 -3.94 -5.87
C GLY A 56 -12.96 -3.88 -4.43
N PHE A 57 -14.10 -3.20 -4.27
CA PHE A 57 -14.79 -3.05 -2.99
C PHE A 57 -16.14 -3.75 -3.03
N PRO A 58 -16.46 -4.60 -2.03
CA PRO A 58 -17.80 -5.16 -1.90
C PRO A 58 -18.76 -4.06 -1.43
N GLU A 59 -20.07 -4.33 -1.50
CA GLU A 59 -21.03 -3.50 -0.79
C GLU A 59 -20.82 -3.64 0.72
N PHE A 60 -20.41 -2.54 1.36
CA PHE A 60 -20.19 -2.53 2.79
C PHE A 60 -21.51 -2.36 3.56
N PRO A 61 -21.81 -3.23 4.55
CA PRO A 61 -23.01 -3.07 5.38
C PRO A 61 -22.95 -1.85 6.30
N GLU A 62 -21.75 -1.36 6.62
CA GLU A 62 -21.50 -0.13 7.34
C GLU A 62 -20.20 0.54 6.84
N ALA A 63 -20.00 1.83 7.10
CA ALA A 63 -18.78 2.50 6.66
C ALA A 63 -17.53 1.88 7.33
N PRO A 64 -16.43 1.64 6.59
CA PRO A 64 -15.16 1.19 7.18
C PRO A 64 -14.70 2.14 8.28
N LEU A 65 -14.47 1.59 9.48
CA LEU A 65 -14.13 2.36 10.68
C LEU A 65 -12.71 2.04 11.14
N PHE A 66 -11.89 3.07 11.22
CA PHE A 66 -10.54 3.01 11.73
C PHE A 66 -10.39 3.87 12.98
N ARG A 67 -9.49 3.45 13.88
CA ARG A 67 -9.15 4.20 15.07
C ARG A 67 -7.65 4.33 15.21
N ALA A 68 -7.16 5.55 15.38
CA ALA A 68 -5.76 5.80 15.70
C ALA A 68 -5.44 5.34 17.13
N THR A 69 -4.26 4.75 17.29
CA THR A 69 -3.65 4.43 18.59
C THR A 69 -2.42 5.29 18.87
N LEU A 70 -2.00 6.11 17.90
CA LEU A 70 -0.94 7.11 18.00
C LEU A 70 -1.49 8.50 17.66
N GLU A 71 -0.77 9.53 18.07
CA GLU A 71 -1.11 10.92 17.76
C GLU A 71 -0.99 11.21 16.26
N SER A 72 -1.75 12.19 15.78
CA SER A 72 -1.86 12.54 14.35
C SER A 72 -0.51 12.72 13.65
N HIS A 73 0.45 13.34 14.32
CA HIS A 73 1.78 13.63 13.78
C HIS A 73 2.69 12.40 13.62
N GLU A 74 2.32 11.27 14.23
CA GLU A 74 3.04 9.99 14.12
C GLU A 74 2.39 9.06 13.09
N LEU A 75 1.21 9.41 12.60
CA LEU A 75 0.53 8.65 11.55
C LEU A 75 1.27 8.79 10.21
N ARG A 76 1.26 7.70 9.45
CA ARG A 76 1.87 7.61 8.13
C ARG A 76 0.81 7.87 7.06
N ASP A 77 1.25 8.33 5.91
CA ASP A 77 0.36 8.50 4.76
C ASP A 77 0.00 7.16 4.09
N PHE A 78 0.73 6.08 4.39
CA PHE A 78 0.57 4.74 3.79
C PHE A 78 0.66 3.61 4.82
N TYR A 79 -0.28 2.68 4.73
CA TYR A 79 -0.27 1.41 5.46
C TYR A 79 -0.65 0.26 4.52
N SER A 80 0.15 -0.79 4.52
CA SER A 80 0.08 -1.86 3.51
C SER A 80 -0.92 -2.99 3.82
N SER A 81 -1.45 -3.07 5.04
CA SER A 81 -2.00 -4.34 5.54
C SER A 81 -3.28 -4.14 6.35
N PHE A 82 -4.42 -3.93 5.68
CA PHE A 82 -5.74 -3.95 6.31
C PHE A 82 -6.73 -4.78 5.51
N GLU A 83 -6.90 -6.05 5.90
CA GLU A 83 -7.91 -6.94 5.32
C GLU A 83 -7.86 -7.01 3.79
N GLY A 84 -6.64 -7.09 3.25
CA GLY A 84 -6.37 -7.11 1.81
C GLY A 84 -6.28 -5.74 1.14
N TYR A 85 -6.64 -4.65 1.81
CA TYR A 85 -6.53 -3.28 1.31
C TYR A 85 -5.30 -2.54 1.86
N TRP A 86 -4.93 -1.48 1.15
CA TRP A 86 -4.09 -0.42 1.68
C TRP A 86 -4.94 0.65 2.37
N LEU A 87 -4.39 1.30 3.38
CA LEU A 87 -4.97 2.52 3.96
C LEU A 87 -4.07 3.70 3.62
N VAL A 88 -4.64 4.73 3.01
CA VAL A 88 -3.90 5.90 2.54
C VAL A 88 -4.50 7.19 3.06
N SER A 89 -3.67 8.21 3.31
CA SER A 89 -4.14 9.54 3.64
C SER A 89 -4.74 10.25 2.41
N GLU A 90 -5.49 11.33 2.65
CA GLU A 90 -5.97 12.21 1.57
C GLU A 90 -4.83 12.74 0.69
N LYS A 91 -3.66 13.03 1.26
CA LYS A 91 -2.51 13.55 0.50
C LYS A 91 -1.98 12.50 -0.47
N LEU A 92 -1.76 11.27 0.01
CA LEU A 92 -1.25 10.18 -0.83
C LEU A 92 -2.28 9.77 -1.89
N ARG A 93 -3.57 9.72 -1.52
CA ARG A 93 -4.65 9.48 -2.48
C ARG A 93 -4.56 10.42 -3.69
N ARG A 94 -4.44 11.73 -3.45
CA ARG A 94 -4.34 12.74 -4.53
C ARG A 94 -3.12 12.51 -5.42
N VAL A 95 -2.00 12.09 -4.86
CA VAL A 95 -0.79 11.75 -5.63
C VAL A 95 -1.04 10.53 -6.50
N MET A 96 -1.65 9.47 -5.95
CA MET A 96 -1.96 8.24 -6.69
C MET A 96 -2.94 8.52 -7.85
N GLU A 97 -4.01 9.28 -7.60
CA GLU A 97 -4.98 9.68 -8.64
C GLU A 97 -4.32 10.53 -9.75
N ALA A 98 -3.38 11.41 -9.39
CA ALA A 98 -2.65 12.22 -10.36
C ALA A 98 -1.67 11.41 -11.24
N VAL A 99 -1.17 10.28 -10.73
CA VAL A 99 -0.27 9.39 -11.48
C VAL A 99 -1.06 8.44 -12.38
N ASP A 100 -2.08 7.78 -11.84
CA ASP A 100 -2.91 6.84 -12.59
C ASP A 100 -4.28 6.66 -11.91
N GLU A 101 -5.23 7.51 -12.25
CA GLU A 101 -6.62 7.43 -11.78
C GLU A 101 -7.28 6.06 -12.06
N LYS A 102 -6.87 5.36 -13.11
CA LYS A 102 -7.45 4.05 -13.47
C LYS A 102 -6.75 2.88 -12.80
N GLY A 103 -5.60 3.11 -12.16
CA GLY A 103 -4.80 2.08 -11.50
C GLY A 103 -5.23 1.79 -10.06
N VAL A 104 -6.01 2.70 -9.48
CA VAL A 104 -6.40 2.65 -8.07
C VAL A 104 -7.88 2.98 -7.92
N GLN A 105 -8.50 2.44 -6.88
CA GLN A 105 -9.84 2.80 -6.45
C GLN A 105 -9.84 3.06 -4.95
N PHE A 106 -10.67 4.00 -4.50
CA PHE A 106 -10.72 4.42 -3.10
C PHE A 106 -12.14 4.36 -2.54
N VAL A 107 -12.23 4.00 -1.25
CA VAL A 107 -13.45 4.16 -0.44
C VAL A 107 -13.15 5.01 0.78
N SER A 108 -14.02 5.98 1.06
CA SER A 108 -13.92 6.83 2.26
C SER A 108 -14.14 6.01 3.52
N THR A 109 -13.32 6.26 4.53
CA THR A 109 -13.47 5.62 5.84
C THR A 109 -13.93 6.63 6.88
N LYS A 110 -14.52 6.12 7.95
CA LYS A 110 -14.65 6.84 9.21
C LYS A 110 -13.35 6.63 9.98
N PHE A 111 -12.67 7.72 10.36
CA PHE A 111 -11.40 7.64 11.08
C PHE A 111 -11.50 8.42 12.39
N ILE A 112 -11.26 7.75 13.52
CA ILE A 112 -11.33 8.34 14.85
C ILE A 112 -9.91 8.52 15.37
N GLN A 113 -9.50 9.75 15.67
CA GLN A 113 -8.20 10.06 16.27
C GLN A 113 -8.16 9.70 17.76
N VAL A 114 -6.98 9.78 18.38
CA VAL A 114 -6.79 9.47 19.82
C VAL A 114 -7.62 10.40 20.71
N ASP A 115 -7.74 11.67 20.34
CA ASP A 115 -8.56 12.68 21.01
C ASP A 115 -10.08 12.52 20.72
N GLY A 116 -10.46 11.57 19.85
CA GLY A 116 -11.83 11.30 19.44
C GLY A 116 -12.32 12.13 18.26
N SER A 117 -11.49 12.99 17.65
CA SER A 117 -11.87 13.77 16.49
C SER A 117 -11.95 12.92 15.20
N GLU A 118 -12.65 13.44 14.19
CA GLU A 118 -12.85 12.78 12.89
C GLU A 118 -12.37 13.65 11.70
N ASP A 119 -11.45 14.59 11.96
CA ASP A 119 -10.91 15.52 10.96
C ASP A 119 -9.86 14.90 10.03
N ALA A 120 -9.18 13.83 10.48
CA ALA A 120 -8.26 13.09 9.63
C ALA A 120 -9.02 12.26 8.59
N LYS A 121 -8.64 12.40 7.31
CA LYS A 121 -9.24 11.65 6.21
C LYS A 121 -8.30 10.58 5.69
N PHE A 122 -8.73 9.34 5.87
CA PHE A 122 -8.09 8.17 5.30
C PHE A 122 -9.07 7.44 4.37
N TYR A 123 -8.49 6.68 3.44
CA TYR A 123 -9.21 5.94 2.42
C TYR A 123 -8.68 4.52 2.37
N LEU A 124 -9.58 3.55 2.26
CA LEU A 124 -9.17 2.24 1.79
C LEU A 124 -8.84 2.35 0.30
N CYS A 125 -7.76 1.71 -0.11
CA CYS A 125 -7.24 1.72 -1.47
C CYS A 125 -7.09 0.29 -1.97
N ASP A 126 -7.62 0.04 -3.17
CA ASP A 126 -7.33 -1.16 -3.94
C ASP A 126 -6.63 -0.81 -5.26
N VAL A 127 -5.74 -1.70 -5.70
CA VAL A 127 -5.07 -1.61 -7.00
C VAL A 127 -5.91 -2.38 -8.02
N THR A 128 -6.53 -1.65 -8.94
CA THR A 128 -7.51 -2.21 -9.89
C THR A 128 -6.89 -2.63 -11.21
N ARG A 129 -5.66 -2.19 -11.49
CA ARG A 129 -4.98 -2.45 -12.75
C ARG A 129 -3.63 -3.14 -12.50
N VAL A 130 -3.45 -4.29 -13.14
CA VAL A 130 -2.17 -4.99 -13.19
C VAL A 130 -1.62 -4.84 -14.60
N LEU A 131 -0.36 -4.39 -14.71
CA LEU A 131 0.34 -4.26 -15.98
C LEU A 131 1.45 -5.29 -16.06
N ASP A 132 1.68 -5.80 -17.27
CA ASP A 132 2.88 -6.56 -17.60
C ASP A 132 4.04 -5.57 -17.76
N ALA A 133 4.59 -5.17 -16.61
CA ALA A 133 5.60 -4.13 -16.52
C ALA A 133 7.02 -4.70 -16.35
N VAL A 134 7.14 -5.99 -16.08
CA VAL A 134 8.44 -6.64 -15.86
C VAL A 134 9.01 -7.06 -17.20
N ASP A 135 10.16 -6.49 -17.57
CA ASP A 135 10.95 -6.98 -18.69
C ASP A 135 11.65 -8.28 -18.29
N GLU A 136 11.05 -9.42 -18.66
CA GLU A 136 11.56 -10.76 -18.35
C GLU A 136 12.90 -11.07 -19.05
N GLU A 137 13.24 -10.37 -20.16
CA GLU A 137 14.50 -10.59 -20.88
C GLU A 137 15.66 -9.79 -20.27
N ALA A 138 15.37 -8.59 -19.77
CA ALA A 138 16.36 -7.69 -19.18
C ALA A 138 16.52 -7.83 -17.65
N SER A 139 15.68 -8.64 -16.99
CA SER A 139 15.65 -8.77 -15.52
C SER A 139 15.96 -10.19 -15.05
N ASP A 140 16.79 -10.32 -14.00
CA ASP A 140 16.98 -11.60 -13.31
C ASP A 140 15.81 -11.84 -12.33
N VAL A 141 14.79 -12.55 -12.79
CA VAL A 141 13.56 -12.83 -12.03
C VAL A 141 13.27 -14.32 -11.95
N ARG A 142 12.79 -14.76 -10.77
CA ARG A 142 12.26 -16.11 -10.59
C ARG A 142 10.74 -16.10 -10.75
N ILE A 143 10.25 -16.69 -11.83
CA ILE A 143 8.83 -16.83 -12.13
C ILE A 143 8.32 -18.15 -11.55
N LEU A 144 7.31 -18.08 -10.70
CA LEU A 144 6.58 -19.22 -10.18
C LEU A 144 5.24 -19.32 -10.90
N THR A 145 4.94 -20.46 -11.51
CA THR A 145 3.73 -20.68 -12.31
C THR A 145 2.70 -21.59 -11.63
N ASP A 146 3.17 -22.48 -10.76
CA ASP A 146 2.32 -23.53 -10.18
C ASP A 146 1.56 -23.03 -8.94
N GLY A 147 0.23 -23.13 -8.97
CA GLY A 147 -0.64 -22.86 -7.82
C GLY A 147 -0.98 -21.38 -7.58
N PHE A 148 -0.63 -20.47 -8.50
CA PHE A 148 -0.94 -19.05 -8.36
C PHE A 148 -2.20 -18.64 -9.14
N PRO A 149 -3.14 -17.88 -8.53
CA PRO A 149 -4.45 -17.58 -9.13
C PRO A 149 -4.40 -16.89 -10.50
N LYS A 150 -3.32 -16.17 -10.81
CA LYS A 150 -3.13 -15.43 -12.06
C LYS A 150 -2.06 -16.06 -12.98
N GLY A 151 -1.67 -17.32 -12.73
CA GLY A 151 -0.78 -18.12 -13.59
C GLY A 151 0.70 -17.74 -13.57
N LYS A 152 1.06 -16.54 -13.12
CA LYS A 152 2.45 -16.11 -12.89
C LYS A 152 2.56 -15.34 -11.59
N PHE A 153 3.60 -15.63 -10.82
CA PHE A 153 4.00 -14.87 -9.64
C PHE A 153 5.51 -14.65 -9.67
N TYR A 154 5.92 -13.38 -9.64
CA TYR A 154 7.34 -13.03 -9.60
C TYR A 154 7.80 -13.07 -8.15
N ARG A 155 8.66 -14.05 -7.80
CA ARG A 155 9.36 -14.03 -6.52
C ARG A 155 10.59 -13.15 -6.67
N LEU A 156 10.51 -11.95 -6.12
CA LEU A 156 11.60 -10.95 -6.14
C LEU A 156 12.65 -11.20 -5.04
N ALA A 157 12.79 -12.44 -4.58
CA ALA A 157 13.68 -12.77 -3.46
C ALA A 157 15.12 -13.00 -3.95
N GLY A 158 15.98 -12.04 -3.66
CA GLY A 158 17.43 -12.18 -3.58
C GLY A 158 17.95 -11.37 -2.38
N GLY A 159 17.64 -11.82 -1.16
CA GLY A 159 18.44 -11.43 0.00
C GLY A 159 19.82 -12.08 -0.13
N ALA A 160 20.88 -11.28 0.02
CA ALA A 160 22.24 -11.80 0.18
C ALA A 160 22.35 -12.70 1.42
#